data_AF-A0A535CXI9-F1
#
_entry.id   AF-A0A535CXI9-F1
#
_cell.length_a   1.000
_cell.length_b   1.000
_cell.length_c   1.000
_cell.angle_alpha   90.00
_cell.angle_beta   90.00
_cell.angle_gamma   90.00
#
_symmetry.space_group_name_H-M   'P 1'
#
loop_
_entity.id
_entity.type
_entity.pdbx_description
1 polymer ?
#
loop_
_entity_poly.entity_id
_entity_poly.type
_entity_poly.pdbx_seq_one_letter_code
_entity_poly.pdbx_strand_id
1 'polypeptide(L)'
;MLLGTIAFGLVAICEIFFLKDVFAGNYPRMNTVFKFYFQAWALLSITSGAGLYFVLESFRPVASASRAQRWLQRDVEALWIVGLLLLLLASAVYPWAGTYTRTDYYMHRTNSLDGLNYLQTCKFPNCDYDTSGDYAAIRWLNSHVSGDPVIVEAVGDDYTSYARISAFTGLPSPMGWVGHEYQWRVNWLNSGLNAVDFANRKGDVDTIYMDPHPDVVLNLLARYHVQFLYVGLLEQMKYPAANLHRFSAYPFMQVVYSAHGVTIYKVNGT
;
A
#
# COMPACT_ATOMS: atom_id res chain seq x y z
N MET A 1 -31.31 -8.50 14.50
CA MET A 1 -30.81 -8.05 15.81
C MET A 1 -29.47 -8.66 16.18
N LEU A 2 -29.25 -9.97 16.04
CA LEU A 2 -27.95 -10.61 16.33
C LEU A 2 -26.74 -9.93 15.67
N LEU A 3 -26.82 -9.61 14.37
CA LEU A 3 -25.71 -8.95 13.65
C LEU A 3 -25.35 -7.58 14.25
N GLY A 4 -26.34 -6.79 14.65
CA GLY A 4 -26.14 -5.52 15.33
C GLY A 4 -25.47 -5.70 16.69
N THR A 5 -25.94 -6.67 17.48
CA THR A 5 -25.32 -7.00 18.77
C THR A 5 -23.87 -7.41 18.60
N ILE A 6 -23.55 -8.25 17.60
CA ILE A 6 -22.17 -8.62 17.29
C ILE A 6 -21.36 -7.37 16.91
N ALA A 7 -21.88 -6.52 16.03
CA ALA A 7 -21.17 -5.33 15.58
C ALA A 7 -20.84 -4.36 16.72
N PHE A 8 -21.82 -4.04 17.58
CA PHE A 8 -21.59 -3.23 18.77
C PHE A 8 -20.65 -3.92 19.77
N GLY A 9 -20.73 -5.24 19.90
CA GLY A 9 -19.79 -6.04 20.67
C GLY A 9 -18.35 -5.92 20.16
N LEU A 10 -18.14 -6.00 18.85
CA LEU A 10 -16.81 -5.83 18.24
C LEU A 10 -16.25 -4.43 18.51
N VAL A 11 -17.07 -3.38 18.40
CA VAL A 11 -16.69 -2.01 18.73
C VAL A 11 -16.30 -1.91 20.21
N ALA A 12 -17.14 -2.39 21.12
CA ALA A 12 -16.88 -2.35 22.56
C ALA A 12 -15.64 -3.14 22.96
N ILE A 13 -15.40 -4.30 22.34
CA ILE A 13 -14.20 -5.12 22.58
C ILE A 13 -12.93 -4.33 22.25
N CYS A 14 -12.92 -3.54 21.17
CA CYS A 14 -11.75 -2.74 20.79
C CYS A 14 -11.41 -1.63 21.79
N GLU A 15 -12.37 -1.21 22.63
CA GLU A 15 -12.14 -0.21 23.69
C GLU A 15 -11.50 -0.81 24.94
N ILE A 16 -11.67 -2.11 25.15
CA ILE A 16 -11.21 -2.81 26.36
C ILE A 16 -9.98 -3.67 26.07
N PHE A 17 -9.97 -4.34 24.92
CA PHE A 17 -8.95 -5.29 24.51
C PHE A 17 -8.33 -4.85 23.19
N PHE A 18 -7.00 -4.92 23.12
CA PHE A 18 -6.28 -4.72 21.86
C PHE A 18 -5.07 -5.64 21.77
N LEU A 19 -4.72 -5.98 20.53
CA LEU A 19 -3.54 -6.75 20.21
C LEU A 19 -2.33 -5.81 20.17
N LYS A 20 -1.31 -6.11 20.99
CA LYS A 20 -0.02 -5.43 20.94
C LYS A 20 0.76 -5.91 19.72
N ASP A 21 0.91 -5.04 18.73
CA ASP A 21 1.71 -5.30 17.53
C ASP A 21 2.86 -4.28 17.37
N VAL A 22 3.47 -4.26 16.19
CA VAL A 22 4.62 -3.40 15.88
C VAL A 22 4.32 -1.91 15.97
N PHE A 23 3.05 -1.50 15.93
CA PHE A 23 2.63 -0.10 16.07
C PHE A 23 2.33 0.28 17.51
N ALA A 24 2.39 -0.66 18.45
CA ALA A 24 1.85 -0.44 19.78
C ALA A 24 2.54 0.67 20.59
N GLY A 25 3.75 1.07 20.22
CA GLY A 25 4.47 2.17 20.84
C GLY A 25 3.79 3.53 20.67
N ASN A 26 3.33 3.85 19.46
CA ASN A 26 2.71 5.14 19.14
C ASN A 26 1.20 5.02 18.94
N TYR A 27 0.74 3.87 18.45
CA TYR A 27 -0.65 3.62 18.10
C TYR A 27 -1.14 2.27 18.66
N PRO A 28 -1.28 2.15 20.01
CA PRO A 28 -1.49 0.89 20.73
C PRO A 28 -2.61 0.01 20.16
N ARG A 29 -3.70 0.62 19.69
CA ARG A 29 -4.90 -0.09 19.25
C ARG A 29 -5.17 0.00 17.75
N MET A 30 -4.28 0.58 16.94
CA MET A 30 -4.57 0.94 15.55
C MET A 30 -5.06 -0.24 14.73
N ASN A 31 -4.30 -1.34 14.68
CA ASN A 31 -4.69 -2.49 13.88
C ASN A 31 -5.87 -3.27 14.48
N THR A 32 -6.06 -3.23 15.80
CA THR A 32 -7.26 -3.82 16.43
C THR A 32 -8.49 -3.06 15.94
N VAL A 33 -8.52 -1.73 16.13
CA VAL A 33 -9.62 -0.90 15.66
C VAL A 33 -9.80 -1.06 14.15
N PHE A 34 -8.75 -0.91 13.35
CA PHE A 34 -8.83 -0.99 11.89
C PHE A 34 -9.44 -2.31 11.40
N LYS A 35 -8.94 -3.46 11.88
CA LYS A 35 -9.40 -4.78 11.41
C LYS A 35 -10.80 -5.12 11.89
N PHE A 36 -11.13 -4.84 13.15
CA PHE A 36 -12.43 -5.19 13.72
C PHE A 36 -13.53 -4.18 13.35
N TYR A 37 -13.20 -2.89 13.24
CA TYR A 37 -14.19 -1.89 12.81
C TYR A 37 -14.60 -2.11 11.37
N PHE A 38 -13.69 -2.55 10.49
CA PHE A 38 -14.07 -2.89 9.12
C PHE A 38 -15.20 -3.94 9.09
N GLN A 39 -15.10 -4.98 9.92
CA GLN A 39 -16.16 -5.99 10.07
C GLN A 39 -17.41 -5.41 10.75
N ALA A 40 -17.25 -4.63 11.81
CA ALA A 40 -18.37 -4.02 12.53
C ALA A 40 -19.19 -3.09 11.61
N TRP A 41 -18.54 -2.25 10.82
CA TRP A 41 -19.21 -1.36 9.86
C TRP A 41 -19.95 -2.12 8.77
N ALA A 42 -19.39 -3.23 8.25
CA ALA A 42 -20.08 -4.09 7.30
C ALA A 42 -21.34 -4.74 7.92
N LEU A 43 -21.27 -5.17 9.18
CA LEU A 43 -22.44 -5.72 9.87
C LEU A 43 -23.49 -4.65 10.21
N LEU A 44 -23.06 -3.44 10.59
CA LEU A 44 -23.94 -2.31 10.84
C LEU A 44 -24.65 -1.84 9.56
N SER A 45 -24.00 -1.88 8.40
CA SER A 45 -24.64 -1.47 7.13
C SER A 45 -25.80 -2.39 6.73
N ILE A 46 -25.69 -3.69 7.01
CA ILE A 46 -26.78 -4.65 6.80
C ILE A 46 -27.85 -4.46 7.87
N THR A 47 -27.43 -4.32 9.14
CA THR A 47 -28.36 -4.20 10.27
C THR A 47 -29.15 -2.90 10.22
N SER A 48 -28.57 -1.81 9.72
CA SER A 48 -29.24 -0.50 9.62
C SER A 48 -30.46 -0.55 8.71
N GLY A 49 -30.46 -1.35 7.63
CA GLY A 49 -31.62 -1.54 6.76
C GLY A 49 -32.80 -2.17 7.50
N ALA A 50 -32.55 -3.26 8.24
CA ALA A 50 -33.58 -3.87 9.08
C ALA A 50 -34.00 -2.96 10.24
N GLY A 51 -33.05 -2.23 10.84
CA GLY A 51 -33.32 -1.25 11.89
C GLY A 51 -34.23 -0.12 11.40
N LEU A 52 -33.99 0.40 10.19
CA LEU A 52 -34.81 1.41 9.55
C LEU A 52 -36.25 0.91 9.36
N TYR A 53 -36.43 -0.33 8.91
CA TYR A 53 -37.77 -0.94 8.82
C TYR A 53 -38.49 -0.94 10.17
N PHE A 54 -37.85 -1.40 11.24
CA PHE A 54 -38.48 -1.43 12.56
C PHE A 54 -38.78 -0.04 13.13
N VAL A 55 -37.91 0.95 12.87
CA VAL A 55 -38.17 2.34 13.27
C VAL A 55 -39.35 2.92 12.51
N LEU A 56 -39.42 2.73 11.18
CA LEU A 56 -40.56 3.19 10.38
C LEU A 56 -41.85 2.47 10.78
N GLU A 57 -41.79 1.17 11.11
CA GLU A 57 -42.93 0.41 11.63
C GLU A 57 -43.44 1.01 12.96
N SER A 58 -42.55 1.49 13.82
CA SER A 58 -42.93 2.12 15.10
C SER A 58 -43.69 3.43 14.94
N PHE A 59 -43.61 4.07 13.77
CA PHE A 59 -44.39 5.24 13.41
C PHE A 59 -45.78 4.92 12.82
N ARG A 60 -46.16 3.64 12.70
CA ARG A 60 -47.51 3.31 12.25
C ARG A 60 -48.56 3.75 13.27
N PRO A 61 -49.67 4.37 12.81
CA PRO A 61 -50.71 4.84 13.71
C PRO A 61 -51.45 3.65 14.35
N VAL A 62 -51.57 3.68 15.68
CA VAL A 62 -52.38 2.70 16.43
C VAL A 62 -53.86 2.96 16.17
N ALA A 63 -54.65 1.91 15.93
CA ALA A 63 -56.06 2.01 15.55
C ALA A 63 -56.93 2.80 16.56
N SER A 64 -56.55 2.81 17.84
CA SER A 64 -57.23 3.53 18.92
C SER A 64 -56.69 4.95 19.20
N ALA A 65 -55.75 5.46 18.40
CA ALA A 65 -55.10 6.74 18.67
C ALA A 65 -56.02 7.95 18.42
N SER A 66 -56.02 8.90 19.36
CA SER A 66 -56.73 10.16 19.21
C SER A 66 -56.18 10.99 18.04
N ARG A 67 -56.94 12.01 17.59
CA ARG A 67 -56.48 12.90 16.51
C ARG A 67 -55.18 13.63 16.89
N ALA A 68 -55.07 14.13 18.13
CA ALA A 68 -53.88 14.82 18.62
C ALA A 68 -52.65 13.91 18.68
N GLN A 69 -52.80 12.65 19.13
CA GLN A 69 -51.70 11.67 19.14
C GLN A 69 -51.20 11.35 17.73
N ARG A 70 -52.11 11.28 16.74
CA ARG A 70 -51.72 11.09 15.33
C ARG A 70 -50.95 12.27 14.76
N TRP A 71 -51.30 13.51 15.12
CA TRP A 71 -50.52 14.70 14.71
C TRP A 71 -49.13 14.69 15.32
N LEU A 72 -49.03 14.47 16.65
CA LEU A 72 -47.74 14.41 17.33
C LEU A 72 -46.82 13.30 16.76
N GLN A 73 -47.38 12.11 16.46
CA GLN A 73 -46.61 11.02 15.86
C GLN A 73 -46.04 11.39 14.49
N ARG A 74 -46.82 12.09 13.66
CA ARG A 74 -46.37 12.58 12.34
C ARG A 74 -45.29 13.64 12.46
N ASP A 75 -45.37 14.53 13.45
CA ASP A 75 -44.35 15.54 13.69
C ASP A 75 -43.03 14.90 14.13
N VAL A 76 -43.08 13.90 15.04
CA VAL A 76 -41.90 13.14 15.47
C VAL A 76 -41.31 12.33 14.31
N GLU A 77 -42.13 11.67 13.50
CA GLU A 77 -41.69 10.95 12.31
C GLU A 77 -40.99 11.90 11.33
N ALA A 78 -41.59 13.07 11.04
CA ALA A 78 -41.00 14.06 10.16
C ALA A 78 -39.67 14.59 10.69
N LEU A 79 -39.59 14.92 11.99
CA LEU A 79 -38.34 15.35 12.63
C LEU A 79 -37.27 14.26 12.57
N TRP A 80 -37.64 13.01 12.79
CA TRP A 80 -36.72 11.87 12.72
C TRP A 80 -36.20 11.66 11.29
N ILE A 81 -37.09 11.70 10.29
CA ILE A 81 -36.71 11.58 8.87
C ILE A 81 -35.79 12.73 8.45
N VAL A 82 -36.13 13.98 8.82
CA VAL A 82 -35.28 15.14 8.54
C VAL A 82 -33.91 14.97 9.20
N GLY A 83 -33.87 14.54 10.47
CA GLY A 83 -32.63 14.24 11.17
C GLY A 83 -31.79 13.17 10.47
N LEU A 84 -32.41 12.06 10.05
CA LEU A 84 -31.74 11.01 9.29
C LEU A 84 -31.20 11.53 7.96
N LEU A 85 -31.99 12.31 7.21
CA LEU A 85 -31.57 12.88 5.94
C LEU A 85 -30.37 13.83 6.12
N LEU A 86 -30.38 14.67 7.16
CA LEU A 86 -29.25 15.54 7.48
C LEU A 86 -27.99 14.73 7.80
N LEU A 87 -28.11 13.63 8.57
CA LEU A 87 -26.98 12.75 8.88
C LEU A 87 -26.44 12.03 7.63
N LEU A 88 -27.32 11.58 6.73
CA LEU A 88 -26.93 10.96 5.47
C LEU A 88 -26.22 11.98 4.55
N LEU A 89 -26.75 13.19 4.44
CA LEU A 89 -26.14 14.26 3.66
C LEU A 89 -24.77 14.66 4.23
N ALA A 90 -24.65 14.80 5.55
CA ALA A 90 -23.37 15.07 6.21
C ALA A 90 -22.36 13.93 5.98
N SER A 91 -22.81 12.68 6.04
CA SER A 91 -21.96 11.51 5.80
C SER A 91 -21.51 11.40 4.33
N ALA A 92 -22.39 11.79 3.39
CA ALA A 92 -22.09 11.78 1.95
C ALA A 92 -21.01 12.78 1.53
N VAL A 93 -20.65 13.74 2.39
CA VAL A 93 -19.50 14.63 2.17
C VAL A 93 -18.19 13.83 2.12
N TYR A 94 -18.04 12.79 2.94
CA TYR A 94 -16.79 12.02 3.03
C TYR A 94 -16.42 11.29 1.73
N PRO A 95 -17.27 10.46 1.10
CA PRO A 95 -16.89 9.79 -0.15
C PRO A 95 -16.56 10.79 -1.27
N TRP A 96 -17.16 11.98 -1.27
CA TRP A 96 -16.84 13.04 -2.23
C TRP A 96 -15.51 13.74 -1.92
N ALA A 97 -15.39 14.37 -0.75
CA ALA A 97 -14.20 15.14 -0.35
C ALA A 97 -12.98 14.25 -0.06
N GLY A 98 -13.21 13.08 0.52
CA GLY A 98 -12.19 12.07 0.81
C GLY A 98 -11.55 11.53 -0.47
N THR A 99 -12.34 11.20 -1.49
CA THR A 99 -11.79 10.76 -2.79
C THR A 99 -10.96 11.86 -3.44
N TYR A 100 -11.45 13.10 -3.42
CA TYR A 100 -10.74 14.24 -3.98
C TYR A 100 -9.37 14.47 -3.32
N THR A 101 -9.30 14.41 -1.98
CA THR A 101 -8.05 14.60 -1.24
C THR A 101 -7.10 13.39 -1.33
N ARG A 102 -7.62 12.16 -1.31
CA ARG A 102 -6.81 10.93 -1.39
C ARG A 102 -6.22 10.64 -2.76
N THR A 103 -6.76 11.26 -3.81
CA THR A 103 -6.21 11.20 -5.17
C THR A 103 -5.27 12.38 -5.47
N ASP A 104 -4.90 13.15 -4.44
CA ASP A 104 -4.20 14.43 -4.55
C ASP A 104 -4.84 15.32 -5.62
N TYR A 105 -6.13 15.59 -5.45
CA TYR A 105 -6.93 16.40 -6.39
C TYR A 105 -6.99 15.81 -7.81
N TYR A 106 -6.86 14.49 -7.92
CA TYR A 106 -6.70 13.76 -9.17
C TYR A 106 -5.50 14.24 -9.99
N MET A 107 -4.35 14.42 -9.34
CA MET A 107 -3.11 14.87 -9.99
C MET A 107 -2.70 13.99 -11.18
N HIS A 108 -2.94 12.67 -11.10
CA HIS A 108 -2.55 11.69 -12.11
C HIS A 108 -3.72 11.10 -12.90
N ARG A 109 -4.47 11.92 -13.64
CA ARG A 109 -5.56 11.44 -14.51
C ARG A 109 -5.03 10.83 -15.79
N THR A 110 -4.87 9.51 -15.79
CA THR A 110 -4.60 8.74 -17.02
C THR A 110 -5.89 8.22 -17.67
N ASN A 111 -7.00 8.18 -16.92
CA ASN A 111 -8.26 7.54 -17.31
C ASN A 111 -8.05 6.12 -17.87
N SER A 112 -7.13 5.36 -17.27
CA SER A 112 -6.73 4.02 -17.69
C SER A 112 -6.84 3.03 -16.53
N LEU A 113 -7.06 1.77 -16.86
CA LEU A 113 -6.93 0.63 -15.93
C LEU A 113 -5.50 0.09 -15.86
N ASP A 114 -4.60 0.57 -16.74
CA ASP A 114 -3.17 0.25 -16.70
C ASP A 114 -2.49 1.10 -15.63
N GLY A 115 -2.11 0.46 -14.52
CA GLY A 115 -1.44 1.09 -13.38
C GLY A 115 -0.08 1.70 -13.70
N LEU A 116 0.53 1.38 -14.86
CA LEU A 116 1.81 1.97 -15.29
C LEU A 116 1.64 3.30 -16.02
N ASN A 117 0.46 3.60 -16.56
CA ASN A 117 0.31 4.71 -17.49
C ASN A 117 0.71 6.07 -16.91
N TYR A 118 0.57 6.27 -15.60
CA TYR A 118 0.91 7.56 -15.00
C TYR A 118 2.43 7.79 -15.01
N LEU A 119 3.24 6.72 -14.92
CA LEU A 119 4.71 6.78 -14.96
C LEU A 119 5.23 7.28 -16.31
N GLN A 120 4.45 7.15 -17.39
CA GLN A 120 4.88 7.59 -18.71
C GLN A 120 5.18 9.10 -18.75
N THR A 121 4.44 9.88 -17.97
CA THR A 121 4.49 11.34 -18.02
C THR A 121 4.69 11.99 -16.66
N CYS A 122 4.78 11.23 -15.56
CA CYS A 122 4.91 11.83 -14.24
C CYS A 122 6.33 12.36 -13.99
N LYS A 123 6.39 13.63 -13.60
CA LYS A 123 7.62 14.39 -13.35
C LYS A 123 7.38 15.35 -12.19
N PHE A 124 8.45 15.95 -11.66
CA PHE A 124 8.36 17.02 -10.68
C PHE A 124 7.47 18.19 -11.18
N PRO A 125 6.62 18.80 -10.33
CA PRO A 125 6.43 18.53 -8.89
C PRO A 125 5.43 17.41 -8.58
N ASN A 126 4.84 16.79 -9.60
CA ASN A 126 3.77 15.80 -9.42
C ASN A 126 4.29 14.42 -8.98
N CYS A 127 5.54 14.11 -9.31
CA CYS A 127 6.28 12.98 -8.77
C CYS A 127 7.64 13.45 -8.25
N ASP A 128 8.25 12.63 -7.40
CA ASP A 128 9.57 12.88 -6.81
C ASP A 128 10.67 13.08 -7.89
N TYR A 129 10.50 12.51 -9.09
CA TYR A 129 11.43 12.57 -10.21
C TYR A 129 10.73 12.28 -11.55
N ASP A 130 11.47 12.33 -12.66
CA ASP A 130 10.97 11.92 -14.00
C ASP A 130 10.90 10.39 -14.12
N THR A 131 9.68 9.86 -14.04
CA THR A 131 9.39 8.42 -14.02
C THR A 131 9.38 7.74 -15.39
N SER A 132 9.54 8.50 -16.48
CA SER A 132 9.41 7.98 -17.85
C SER A 132 10.45 6.90 -18.20
N GLY A 133 11.64 6.98 -17.61
CA GLY A 133 12.68 5.94 -17.74
C GLY A 133 12.27 4.62 -17.09
N ASP A 134 11.70 4.68 -15.89
CA ASP A 134 11.22 3.49 -15.18
C ASP A 134 10.02 2.89 -15.91
N TYR A 135 9.09 3.71 -16.43
CA TYR A 135 7.97 3.22 -17.26
C TYR A 135 8.47 2.36 -18.42
N ALA A 136 9.41 2.86 -19.22
CA ALA A 136 9.94 2.13 -20.37
C ALA A 136 10.66 0.83 -19.95
N ALA A 137 11.45 0.89 -18.88
CA ALA A 137 12.19 -0.25 -18.36
C ALA A 137 11.30 -1.34 -17.77
N ILE A 138 10.26 -0.97 -17.01
CA ILE A 138 9.25 -1.89 -16.46
C ILE A 138 8.50 -2.59 -17.60
N ARG A 139 8.08 -1.85 -18.64
CA ARG A 139 7.41 -2.43 -19.81
C ARG A 139 8.33 -3.41 -20.55
N TRP A 140 9.61 -3.09 -20.66
CA TRP A 140 10.60 -4.00 -21.23
C TRP A 140 10.77 -5.27 -20.39
N LEU A 141 10.95 -5.14 -19.07
CA LEU A 141 11.04 -6.27 -18.14
C LEU A 141 9.81 -7.18 -18.26
N ASN A 142 8.61 -6.63 -18.20
CA ASN A 142 7.35 -7.39 -18.28
C ASN A 142 7.13 -8.10 -19.63
N SER A 143 7.82 -7.69 -20.70
CA SER A 143 7.69 -8.30 -22.03
C SER A 143 8.85 -9.24 -22.41
N HIS A 144 10.01 -9.11 -21.75
CA HIS A 144 11.23 -9.83 -22.12
C HIS A 144 11.73 -10.78 -21.03
N VAL A 145 11.27 -10.62 -19.79
CA VAL A 145 11.65 -11.44 -18.65
C VAL A 145 10.49 -12.35 -18.27
N SER A 146 10.78 -13.61 -18.04
CA SER A 146 9.81 -14.64 -17.64
C SER A 146 10.25 -15.31 -16.35
N GLY A 147 9.29 -15.85 -15.61
CA GLY A 147 9.55 -16.41 -14.27
C GLY A 147 9.64 -15.33 -13.21
N ASP A 148 10.31 -15.65 -12.11
CA ASP A 148 10.51 -14.81 -10.92
C ASP A 148 12.00 -14.52 -10.62
N PRO A 149 12.81 -14.12 -11.62
CA PRO A 149 14.21 -13.83 -11.40
C PRO A 149 14.41 -12.63 -10.47
N VAL A 150 15.35 -12.76 -9.53
CA VAL A 150 15.61 -11.69 -8.55
C VAL A 150 16.25 -10.48 -9.23
N ILE A 151 15.68 -9.31 -9.00
CA ILE A 151 16.17 -8.01 -9.45
C ILE A 151 16.61 -7.15 -8.27
N VAL A 152 17.80 -6.57 -8.37
CA VAL A 152 18.29 -5.57 -7.41
C VAL A 152 17.86 -4.19 -7.89
N GLU A 153 17.18 -3.45 -7.02
CA GLU A 153 16.92 -2.01 -7.12
C GLU A 153 17.32 -1.32 -5.80
N ALA A 154 17.48 0.01 -5.80
CA ALA A 154 17.83 0.72 -4.57
C ALA A 154 16.74 0.58 -3.49
N VAL A 155 17.17 0.37 -2.23
CA VAL A 155 16.27 0.29 -1.07
C VAL A 155 16.05 1.66 -0.44
N GLY A 156 14.82 2.13 -0.35
CA GLY A 156 14.48 3.38 0.34
C GLY A 156 13.54 3.19 1.51
N ASP A 157 13.07 4.32 2.05
CA ASP A 157 12.08 4.34 3.11
C ASP A 157 10.68 3.98 2.59
N ASP A 158 9.81 3.50 3.48
CA ASP A 158 8.42 3.20 3.17
C ASP A 158 7.67 4.46 2.66
N TYR A 159 6.68 4.27 1.79
CA TYR A 159 5.87 5.37 1.20
C TYR A 159 6.67 6.37 0.35
N THR A 160 7.80 5.94 -0.18
CA THR A 160 8.57 6.70 -1.17
C THR A 160 8.52 5.98 -2.52
N SER A 161 9.11 6.57 -3.56
CA SER A 161 9.16 5.93 -4.87
C SER A 161 10.08 4.71 -4.98
N TYR A 162 10.79 4.28 -3.93
CA TYR A 162 11.64 3.08 -3.97
C TYR A 162 10.81 1.78 -3.97
N ALA A 163 11.42 0.64 -4.33
CA ALA A 163 10.75 -0.66 -4.56
C ALA A 163 9.77 -0.68 -5.76
N ARG A 164 9.78 0.35 -6.60
CA ARG A 164 8.88 0.48 -7.76
C ARG A 164 9.08 -0.62 -8.80
N ILE A 165 10.33 -1.08 -9.02
CA ILE A 165 10.62 -1.99 -10.12
C ILE A 165 10.03 -3.36 -9.79
N SER A 166 10.31 -3.87 -8.60
CA SER A 166 9.72 -5.11 -8.08
C SER A 166 8.19 -5.00 -7.94
N ALA A 167 7.66 -3.89 -7.43
CA ALA A 167 6.20 -3.70 -7.29
C ALA A 167 5.45 -3.77 -8.63
N PHE A 168 6.01 -3.18 -9.69
CA PHE A 168 5.35 -3.09 -11.00
C PHE A 168 5.69 -4.21 -11.98
N THR A 169 6.72 -5.01 -11.69
CA THR A 169 7.10 -6.18 -12.50
C THR A 169 6.71 -7.51 -11.85
N GLY A 170 6.49 -7.53 -10.54
CA GLY A 170 6.31 -8.76 -9.76
C GLY A 170 7.60 -9.54 -9.55
N LEU A 171 8.75 -9.03 -10.02
CA LEU A 171 10.05 -9.65 -9.79
C LEU A 171 10.47 -9.48 -8.32
N PRO A 172 10.97 -10.54 -7.65
CA PRO A 172 11.44 -10.42 -6.28
C PRO A 172 12.70 -9.53 -6.20
N SER A 173 12.83 -8.78 -5.11
CA SER A 173 14.03 -8.00 -4.78
C SER A 173 14.60 -8.50 -3.44
N PRO A 174 15.93 -8.38 -3.19
CA PRO A 174 16.50 -8.73 -1.89
C PRO A 174 15.80 -8.04 -0.72
N MET A 175 15.32 -6.81 -0.93
CA MET A 175 14.61 -6.00 0.06
C MET A 175 13.68 -4.99 -0.64
N GLY A 176 12.41 -4.97 -0.25
CA GLY A 176 11.43 -3.94 -0.62
C GLY A 176 11.42 -2.78 0.39
N TRP A 177 10.23 -2.30 0.74
CA TRP A 177 10.04 -1.32 1.83
C TRP A 177 10.28 -1.96 3.19
N VAL A 178 11.37 -1.57 3.85
CA VAL A 178 11.88 -2.24 5.06
C VAL A 178 10.83 -2.36 6.16
N GLY A 179 10.04 -1.30 6.40
CA GLY A 179 9.01 -1.32 7.43
C GLY A 179 7.83 -2.24 7.07
N HIS A 180 7.49 -2.37 5.79
CA HIS A 180 6.48 -3.33 5.33
C HIS A 180 7.02 -4.76 5.39
N GLU A 181 8.25 -4.99 4.92
CA GLU A 181 8.88 -6.31 4.98
C GLU A 181 8.98 -6.82 6.43
N TYR A 182 9.25 -5.92 7.40
CA TYR A 182 9.23 -6.21 8.83
C TYR A 182 7.83 -6.60 9.33
N GLN A 183 6.81 -5.80 9.00
CA GLN A 183 5.42 -6.05 9.41
C GLN A 183 4.90 -7.42 8.99
N TRP A 184 5.25 -7.89 7.79
CA TRP A 184 4.83 -9.20 7.28
C TRP A 184 5.63 -10.37 7.84
N ARG A 185 6.80 -10.12 8.46
CA ARG A 185 7.74 -11.16 8.90
C ARG A 185 8.01 -11.19 10.39
N VAL A 186 7.25 -10.47 11.22
CA VAL A 186 7.46 -10.38 12.68
C VAL A 186 7.73 -11.74 13.33
N ASN A 187 6.93 -12.77 13.02
CA ASN A 187 7.12 -14.10 13.59
C ASN A 187 8.37 -14.82 13.06
N TRP A 188 8.69 -14.64 11.78
CA TRP A 188 9.89 -15.20 11.14
C TRP A 188 11.18 -14.57 11.73
N LEU A 189 11.11 -13.31 12.13
CA LEU A 189 12.21 -12.56 12.77
C LEU A 189 12.45 -12.95 14.24
N ASN A 190 11.59 -13.75 14.87
CA ASN A 190 11.86 -14.28 16.21
C ASN A 190 13.08 -15.22 16.24
N SER A 191 13.49 -15.76 15.08
CA SER A 191 14.77 -16.44 14.93
C SER A 191 15.90 -15.41 14.81
N GLY A 192 16.89 -15.48 15.71
CA GLY A 192 18.03 -14.55 15.70
C GLY A 192 18.79 -14.53 14.37
N LEU A 193 18.95 -15.68 13.70
CA LEU A 193 19.60 -15.75 12.39
C LEU A 193 18.79 -15.02 11.31
N ASN A 194 17.47 -15.14 11.32
CA ASN A 194 16.59 -14.46 10.38
C ASN A 194 16.57 -12.94 10.62
N ALA A 195 16.58 -12.51 11.88
CA ALA A 195 16.67 -11.10 12.24
C ALA A 195 17.99 -10.47 11.76
N VAL A 196 19.12 -11.18 11.91
CA VAL A 196 20.42 -10.73 11.41
C VAL A 196 20.42 -10.68 9.89
N ASP A 197 19.92 -11.71 9.20
CA ASP A 197 19.81 -11.70 7.73
C ASP A 197 18.98 -10.51 7.25
N PHE A 198 17.80 -10.30 7.84
CA PHE A 198 16.91 -9.18 7.52
C PHE A 198 17.58 -7.82 7.69
N ALA A 199 18.25 -7.60 8.83
CA ALA A 199 18.92 -6.35 9.15
C ALA A 199 20.06 -6.03 8.16
N ASN A 200 20.73 -7.07 7.64
CA ASN A 200 21.85 -6.89 6.71
C ASN A 200 21.41 -6.58 5.28
N ARG A 201 20.23 -7.03 4.83
CA ARG A 201 19.87 -6.97 3.40
C ARG A 201 19.92 -5.58 2.78
N LYS A 202 19.48 -4.54 3.51
CA LYS A 202 19.58 -3.16 3.03
C LYS A 202 21.04 -2.76 2.84
N GLY A 203 21.89 -3.08 3.81
CA GLY A 203 23.33 -2.83 3.76
C GLY A 203 24.03 -3.62 2.66
N ASP A 204 23.58 -4.86 2.41
CA ASP A 204 24.09 -5.70 1.33
C ASP A 204 23.72 -5.11 -0.05
N VAL A 205 22.49 -4.62 -0.24
CA VAL A 205 22.11 -3.87 -1.46
C VAL A 205 22.92 -2.59 -1.61
N ASP A 206 23.10 -1.83 -0.53
CA ASP A 206 23.94 -0.64 -0.51
C ASP A 206 25.39 -1.00 -0.94
N THR A 207 25.91 -2.13 -0.49
CA THR A 207 27.25 -2.64 -0.84
C THR A 207 27.34 -3.06 -2.31
N ILE A 208 26.32 -3.72 -2.88
CA ILE A 208 26.25 -4.04 -4.32
C ILE A 208 26.44 -2.76 -5.17
N TYR A 209 25.80 -1.66 -4.78
CA TYR A 209 25.89 -0.40 -5.52
C TYR A 209 27.16 0.41 -5.26
N MET A 210 27.80 0.29 -4.09
CA MET A 210 28.92 1.16 -3.70
C MET A 210 30.30 0.49 -3.71
N ASP A 211 30.41 -0.81 -3.47
CA ASP A 211 31.72 -1.48 -3.38
C ASP A 211 32.39 -1.52 -4.77
N PRO A 212 33.66 -1.07 -4.88
CA PRO A 212 34.37 -1.09 -6.16
C PRO A 212 34.88 -2.48 -6.56
N HIS A 213 34.98 -3.44 -5.63
CA HIS A 213 35.58 -4.75 -5.88
C HIS A 213 34.57 -5.72 -6.52
N PRO A 214 34.84 -6.22 -7.74
CA PRO A 214 33.91 -7.11 -8.45
C PRO A 214 33.56 -8.38 -7.67
N ASP A 215 34.52 -8.96 -6.93
CA ASP A 215 34.31 -10.21 -6.18
C ASP A 215 33.32 -10.04 -5.01
N VAL A 216 33.34 -8.88 -4.34
CA VAL A 216 32.38 -8.56 -3.27
C VAL A 216 30.98 -8.47 -3.84
N VAL A 217 30.84 -7.75 -4.96
CA VAL A 217 29.56 -7.61 -5.67
C VAL A 217 29.06 -8.97 -6.15
N LEU A 218 29.90 -9.78 -6.79
CA LEU A 218 29.53 -11.10 -7.30
C LEU A 218 29.05 -12.03 -6.18
N ASN A 219 29.73 -12.04 -5.03
CA ASN A 219 29.34 -12.86 -3.88
C ASN A 219 27.96 -12.47 -3.34
N LEU A 220 27.64 -11.17 -3.27
CA LEU A 220 26.32 -10.70 -2.83
C LEU A 220 25.23 -11.01 -3.86
N LEU A 221 25.52 -10.83 -5.15
CA LEU A 221 24.58 -11.20 -6.22
C LEU A 221 24.28 -12.70 -6.18
N ALA A 222 25.30 -13.55 -5.99
CA ALA A 222 25.14 -14.99 -5.86
C ALA A 222 24.33 -15.38 -4.60
N ARG A 223 24.60 -14.75 -3.45
CA ARG A 223 23.88 -14.99 -2.19
C ARG A 223 22.37 -14.79 -2.32
N TYR A 224 21.96 -13.78 -3.07
CA TYR A 224 20.54 -13.46 -3.28
C TYR A 224 19.99 -14.03 -4.60
N HIS A 225 20.75 -14.85 -5.31
CA HIS A 225 20.37 -15.41 -6.61
C HIS A 225 19.92 -14.33 -7.62
N VAL A 226 20.61 -13.20 -7.62
CA VAL A 226 20.31 -12.05 -8.48
C VAL A 226 20.60 -12.41 -9.93
N GLN A 227 19.63 -12.12 -10.79
CA GLN A 227 19.79 -12.24 -12.23
C GLN A 227 19.76 -10.89 -12.93
N PHE A 228 19.18 -9.86 -12.30
CA PHE A 228 19.14 -8.52 -12.85
C PHE A 228 19.57 -7.46 -11.82
N LEU A 229 20.34 -6.47 -12.27
CA LEU A 229 20.65 -5.27 -11.50
C LEU A 229 20.12 -4.07 -12.27
N TYR A 230 19.29 -3.28 -11.60
CA TYR A 230 18.67 -2.08 -12.12
C TYR A 230 19.48 -0.83 -11.77
N VAL A 231 19.68 0.07 -12.73
CA VAL A 231 20.24 1.41 -12.49
C VAL A 231 19.37 2.44 -13.19
N GLY A 232 18.59 3.21 -12.44
CA GLY A 232 17.86 4.37 -12.91
C GLY A 232 18.16 5.62 -12.09
N LEU A 233 17.27 6.61 -12.16
CA LEU A 233 17.49 7.91 -11.52
C LEU A 233 17.54 7.81 -9.98
N LEU A 234 16.68 7.00 -9.35
CA LEU A 234 16.72 6.83 -7.90
C LEU A 234 18.02 6.19 -7.41
N GLU A 235 18.55 5.22 -8.14
CA GLU A 235 19.86 4.62 -7.84
C GLU A 235 20.98 5.66 -7.96
N GLN A 236 20.95 6.50 -9.01
CA GLN A 236 21.92 7.59 -9.20
C GLN A 236 21.84 8.66 -8.10
N MET A 237 20.63 9.03 -7.69
CA MET A 237 20.41 10.01 -6.61
C MET A 237 20.84 9.47 -5.25
N LYS A 238 20.60 8.19 -4.99
CA LYS A 238 20.96 7.56 -3.72
C LYS A 238 22.46 7.33 -3.56
N TYR A 239 23.15 6.99 -4.66
CA TYR A 239 24.58 6.67 -4.66
C TYR A 239 25.40 7.64 -5.53
N PRO A 240 25.40 8.95 -5.26
CA PRO A 240 25.98 9.96 -6.16
C PRO A 240 27.50 9.87 -6.31
N ALA A 241 28.19 9.27 -5.33
CA ALA A 241 29.63 9.06 -5.36
C ALA A 241 30.06 7.74 -6.03
N ALA A 242 29.11 6.85 -6.33
CA ALA A 242 29.41 5.54 -6.91
C ALA A 242 29.47 5.61 -8.44
N ASN A 243 30.44 4.95 -9.06
CA ASN A 243 30.46 4.76 -10.50
C ASN A 243 29.49 3.62 -10.88
N LEU A 244 28.23 3.95 -11.18
CA LEU A 244 27.20 2.95 -11.54
C LEU A 244 27.34 2.39 -12.97
N HIS A 245 28.23 2.94 -13.79
CA HIS A 245 28.55 2.38 -15.11
C HIS A 245 29.59 1.26 -15.04
N ARG A 246 30.29 1.10 -13.91
CA ARG A 246 31.34 0.10 -13.72
C ARG A 246 30.88 -1.34 -13.94
N PHE A 247 29.58 -1.61 -13.73
CA PHE A 247 28.97 -2.91 -13.94
C PHE A 247 29.14 -3.43 -15.38
N SER A 248 29.22 -2.53 -16.37
CA SER A 248 29.50 -2.91 -17.77
C SER A 248 30.90 -3.49 -17.99
N ALA A 249 31.84 -3.24 -17.07
CA ALA A 249 33.20 -3.77 -17.13
C ALA A 249 33.34 -5.13 -16.41
N TYR A 250 32.32 -5.58 -15.68
CA TYR A 250 32.38 -6.86 -14.97
C TYR A 250 32.14 -8.01 -15.95
N PRO A 251 33.02 -9.04 -15.99
CA PRO A 251 32.92 -10.13 -16.97
C PRO A 251 31.67 -11.00 -16.78
N PHE A 252 31.08 -10.97 -15.59
CA PHE A 252 29.86 -11.69 -15.23
C PHE A 252 28.59 -10.85 -15.40
N MET A 253 28.66 -9.66 -16.03
CA MET A 253 27.49 -8.81 -16.28
C MET A 253 27.35 -8.48 -17.77
N GLN A 254 26.12 -8.45 -18.25
CA GLN A 254 25.77 -8.03 -19.60
C GLN A 254 24.70 -6.94 -19.55
N VAL A 255 24.90 -5.84 -20.27
CA VAL A 255 23.84 -4.85 -20.49
C VAL A 255 22.77 -5.46 -21.38
N VAL A 256 21.54 -5.60 -20.87
CA VAL A 256 20.39 -6.13 -21.62
C VAL A 256 19.37 -5.07 -21.98
N TYR A 257 19.41 -3.93 -21.29
CA TYR A 257 18.60 -2.75 -21.60
C TYR A 257 19.41 -1.49 -21.26
N SER A 258 19.38 -0.49 -22.13
CA SER A 258 20.01 0.82 -21.90
C SER A 258 19.27 1.88 -22.71
N ALA A 259 18.27 2.51 -22.10
CA ALA A 259 17.49 3.58 -22.71
C ALA A 259 16.84 4.47 -21.65
N HIS A 260 16.53 5.72 -22.02
CA HIS A 260 15.80 6.67 -21.16
C HIS A 260 16.44 6.89 -19.77
N GLY A 261 17.77 6.93 -19.70
CA GLY A 261 18.50 7.13 -18.44
C GLY A 261 18.52 5.92 -17.50
N VAL A 262 18.02 4.76 -17.96
CA VAL A 262 18.00 3.50 -17.22
C VAL A 262 18.89 2.47 -17.91
N THR A 263 19.66 1.72 -17.12
CA THR A 263 20.43 0.55 -17.56
C THR A 263 20.06 -0.66 -16.72
N ILE A 264 19.82 -1.80 -17.38
CA ILE A 264 19.61 -3.09 -16.71
C ILE A 264 20.75 -4.02 -17.10
N TYR A 265 21.41 -4.56 -16.09
CA TYR A 265 22.48 -5.53 -16.23
C TYR A 265 21.93 -6.91 -15.88
N LYS A 266 22.16 -7.89 -16.75
CA LYS A 266 21.92 -9.31 -16.48
C LYS A 266 23.18 -9.94 -15.92
N VAL A 267 23.06 -10.74 -14.86
CA VAL A 267 24.16 -11.53 -14.31
C VAL A 267 24.29 -12.82 -15.13
N ASN A 268 25.48 -13.07 -15.66
CA ASN A 268 25.80 -14.26 -16.44
C ASN A 268 26.35 -15.36 -15.51
N GLY A 269 25.82 -16.58 -15.62
CA GLY A 269 26.38 -17.75 -14.93
C GLY A 269 25.77 -18.07 -13.56
N THR A 270 24.50 -17.71 -13.33
CA THR A 270 23.69 -18.25 -12.23
C THR A 270 22.79 -19.41 -12.68
#